data_AF-A0A7W0ZB86-F1
#
_entry.id   AF-A0A7W0ZB86-F1
#
_cell.length_a   1.000
_cell.length_b   1.000
_cell.length_c   1.000
_cell.angle_alpha   90.00
_cell.angle_beta   90.00
_cell.angle_gamma   90.00
#
_symmetry.space_group_name_H-M   'P 1'
#
loop_
_entity.id
_entity.type
_entity.pdbx_description
1 polymer ?
#
loop_
_entity_poly.entity_id
_entity_poly.type
_entity_poly.pdbx_seq_one_letter_code
_entity_poly.pdbx_strand_id
1 'polypeptide(L)'
;DEGRLYAFRSSNAAVNDYGDLSGTTSVSGSFIPVPEAIAKGDQTALEDWSNANNVFQFIRVEDLAYDRNTPNVVYFADTGEPRAVPSAATGRLARGAAGTLGPYPNGRLFRMVLDPANALNVQSLSILIDADTGGYGNVNVIHQPDNVETTESSLLIQEDPGSHNQGQTNARIWRYDLSSKALEVVARVDQSQRPLTPLGGWESSGIIDVSSVFGPGAFLADVQAGTLVIESEQRGGLTYEREGGQLLLMRIPGA
;
A
#
# COMPACT_ATOMS: atom_id res chain seq x y z
N ASP A 1 20.55 -6.88 16.10
CA ASP A 1 20.55 -7.37 14.70
C ASP A 1 20.51 -8.90 14.59
N GLU A 2 19.94 -9.63 15.56
CA GLU A 2 19.93 -11.11 15.59
C GLU A 2 18.60 -11.71 15.06
N GLY A 3 18.08 -11.13 13.97
CA GLY A 3 16.84 -11.56 13.34
C GLY A 3 17.05 -12.53 12.18
N ARG A 4 15.93 -13.08 11.68
CA ARG A 4 15.89 -13.81 10.40
C ARG A 4 14.86 -13.17 9.49
N LEU A 5 15.20 -13.03 8.21
CA LEU A 5 14.26 -12.59 7.18
C LEU A 5 13.45 -13.80 6.70
N TYR A 6 12.16 -13.60 6.45
CA TYR A 6 11.26 -14.61 5.91
C TYR A 6 10.47 -14.06 4.73
N ALA A 7 10.07 -14.94 3.82
CA ALA A 7 9.27 -14.59 2.65
C ALA A 7 8.01 -15.46 2.59
N PHE A 8 6.87 -14.85 2.29
CA PHE A 8 5.61 -15.58 2.20
C PHE A 8 5.59 -16.45 0.94
N ARG A 9 5.40 -17.76 1.12
CA ARG A 9 5.19 -18.71 0.03
C ARG A 9 3.80 -19.29 0.12
N SER A 10 3.03 -19.11 -0.95
CA SER A 10 1.72 -19.72 -1.13
C SER A 10 1.78 -21.25 -1.07
N SER A 11 0.77 -21.87 -0.46
CA SER A 11 0.60 -23.33 -0.49
C SER A 11 0.09 -23.85 -1.83
N ASN A 12 -0.45 -22.98 -2.68
CA ASN A 12 -0.84 -23.30 -4.04
C ASN A 12 0.17 -22.67 -5.01
N ALA A 13 0.99 -23.50 -5.65
CA ALA A 13 2.03 -23.01 -6.55
C ALA A 13 1.51 -22.24 -7.77
N ALA A 14 0.23 -22.41 -8.13
CA ALA A 14 -0.45 -21.69 -9.22
C ALA A 14 -1.15 -20.39 -8.76
N VAL A 15 -1.07 -20.05 -7.47
CA VAL A 15 -1.52 -18.77 -6.92
C VAL A 15 -0.32 -18.17 -6.18
N ASN A 16 0.60 -17.60 -6.94
CA ASN A 16 1.89 -17.14 -6.46
C ASN A 16 2.22 -15.71 -6.88
N ASP A 17 1.28 -14.98 -7.46
CA ASP A 17 1.41 -13.55 -7.68
C ASP A 17 0.10 -12.78 -7.44
N TYR A 18 0.23 -11.45 -7.40
CA TYR A 18 -0.84 -10.48 -7.23
C TYR A 18 -2.00 -10.72 -8.21
N GLY A 19 -1.72 -11.08 -9.46
CA GLY A 19 -2.70 -11.29 -10.52
C GLY A 19 -3.52 -12.56 -10.37
N ASP A 20 -3.00 -13.57 -9.67
CA ASP A 20 -3.67 -14.85 -9.45
C ASP A 20 -4.81 -14.77 -8.41
N LEU A 21 -4.82 -13.73 -7.57
CA LEU A 21 -5.91 -13.46 -6.63
C LEU A 21 -6.95 -12.52 -7.28
N SER A 22 -8.23 -12.86 -7.12
CA SER A 22 -9.33 -12.05 -7.62
C SER A 22 -10.64 -12.33 -6.86
N GLY A 23 -11.49 -11.31 -6.77
CA GLY A 23 -12.80 -11.44 -6.14
C GLY A 23 -12.70 -11.93 -4.69
N THR A 24 -13.31 -13.09 -4.40
CA THR A 24 -13.37 -13.66 -3.04
C THR A 24 -12.37 -14.79 -2.81
N THR A 25 -11.44 -15.03 -3.75
CA THR A 25 -10.44 -16.08 -3.59
C THR A 25 -9.46 -15.76 -2.47
N SER A 26 -8.94 -16.81 -1.84
CA SER A 26 -7.89 -16.72 -0.85
C SER A 26 -6.91 -17.87 -1.00
N VAL A 27 -5.71 -17.70 -0.45
CA VAL A 27 -4.69 -18.74 -0.45
C VAL A 27 -4.01 -18.83 0.91
N SER A 28 -3.79 -20.04 1.41
CA SER A 28 -2.96 -20.26 2.59
C SER A 28 -1.47 -20.30 2.20
N GLY A 29 -0.59 -20.35 3.20
CA GLY A 29 0.82 -20.56 2.94
C GLY A 29 1.67 -20.51 4.19
N SER A 30 2.96 -20.28 3.98
CA SER A 30 3.94 -20.22 5.08
C SER A 30 5.07 -19.25 4.74
N PHE A 31 5.54 -18.55 5.75
CA PHE A 31 6.79 -17.81 5.72
C PHE A 31 7.97 -18.79 5.73
N ILE A 32 8.74 -18.80 4.64
CA ILE A 32 9.97 -19.59 4.53
C ILE A 32 11.18 -18.72 4.86
N PRO A 33 12.19 -19.26 5.56
CA PRO A 33 13.36 -18.47 5.93
C PRO A 33 14.20 -18.14 4.70
N VAL A 34 14.56 -16.87 4.55
CA VAL A 34 15.55 -16.43 3.57
C VAL A 34 16.94 -16.72 4.13
N PRO A 35 17.82 -17.41 3.39
CA PRO A 35 19.19 -17.66 3.85
C PRO A 35 19.89 -16.34 4.19
N GLU A 36 20.64 -16.32 5.28
CA GLU A 36 21.26 -15.08 5.79
C GLU A 36 22.18 -14.41 4.76
N ALA A 37 22.92 -15.18 3.97
CA ALA A 37 23.76 -14.66 2.89
C ALA A 37 22.97 -13.97 1.78
N ILE A 38 21.74 -14.41 1.52
CA ILE A 38 20.82 -13.78 0.58
C ILE A 38 20.16 -12.55 1.21
N ALA A 39 19.73 -12.66 2.47
CA ALA A 39 19.09 -11.56 3.20
C ALA A 39 20.02 -10.35 3.40
N LYS A 40 21.34 -10.58 3.47
CA LYS A 40 22.38 -9.53 3.53
C LYS A 40 22.96 -9.15 2.16
N GLY A 41 22.47 -9.78 1.10
CA GLY A 41 22.88 -9.54 -0.28
C GLY A 41 22.24 -8.27 -0.85
N ASP A 42 22.44 -8.07 -2.16
CA ASP A 42 21.78 -7.00 -2.89
C ASP A 42 20.34 -7.40 -3.29
N GLN A 43 19.64 -6.46 -3.92
CA GLN A 43 18.29 -6.68 -4.44
C GLN A 43 18.23 -7.85 -5.44
N THR A 44 19.27 -8.01 -6.28
CA THR A 44 19.33 -9.09 -7.28
C THR A 44 19.31 -10.46 -6.61
N ALA A 45 20.11 -10.66 -5.56
CA ALA A 45 20.15 -11.93 -4.83
C ALA A 45 18.80 -12.28 -4.18
N LEU A 46 18.10 -11.29 -3.62
CA LEU A 46 16.76 -11.46 -3.05
C LEU A 46 15.73 -11.82 -4.13
N GLU A 47 15.75 -11.12 -5.27
CA GLU A 47 14.86 -11.34 -6.40
C GLU A 47 15.06 -12.73 -7.03
N ASP A 48 16.31 -13.13 -7.27
CA ASP A 48 16.62 -14.45 -7.84
C ASP A 48 16.20 -15.58 -6.89
N TRP A 49 16.48 -15.43 -5.59
CA TRP A 49 16.10 -16.43 -4.60
C TRP A 49 14.59 -16.52 -4.42
N SER A 50 13.88 -15.39 -4.36
CA SER A 50 12.42 -15.37 -4.17
C SER A 50 11.71 -16.04 -5.36
N ASN A 51 12.15 -15.74 -6.59
CA ASN A 51 11.66 -16.36 -7.81
C ASN A 51 11.93 -17.87 -7.83
N ALA A 52 13.16 -18.29 -7.52
CA ALA A 52 13.54 -19.70 -7.48
C ALA A 52 12.78 -20.51 -6.42
N ASN A 53 12.29 -19.86 -5.36
CA ASN A 53 11.56 -20.50 -4.26
C ASN A 53 10.04 -20.33 -4.33
N ASN A 54 9.52 -19.81 -5.43
CA ASN A 54 8.10 -19.58 -5.66
C ASN A 54 7.44 -18.69 -4.58
N VAL A 55 8.18 -17.71 -4.06
CA VAL A 55 7.64 -16.70 -3.16
C VAL A 55 6.52 -15.93 -3.85
N PHE A 56 5.50 -15.56 -3.08
CA PHE A 56 4.35 -14.82 -3.58
C PHE A 56 4.80 -13.43 -4.05
N GLN A 57 4.52 -13.10 -5.30
CA GLN A 57 4.92 -11.84 -5.92
C GLN A 57 3.81 -10.80 -5.79
N PHE A 58 4.01 -9.87 -4.86
CA PHE A 58 3.28 -8.60 -4.84
C PHE A 58 3.84 -7.64 -5.90
N ILE A 59 3.15 -6.53 -6.17
CA ILE A 59 3.61 -5.52 -7.12
C ILE A 59 4.47 -4.47 -6.42
N ARG A 60 3.90 -3.76 -5.45
CA ARG A 60 4.58 -2.72 -4.65
C ARG A 60 3.89 -2.64 -3.28
N VAL A 61 4.32 -3.48 -2.34
CA VAL A 61 3.81 -3.48 -0.97
C VAL A 61 4.26 -2.19 -0.29
N GLU A 62 3.33 -1.50 0.34
CA GLU A 62 3.57 -0.28 1.12
C GLU A 62 3.37 -0.58 2.63
N ASP A 63 2.47 0.13 3.29
CA ASP A 63 2.28 0.05 4.73
C ASP A 63 1.35 -1.10 5.17
N LEU A 64 1.37 -1.40 6.47
CA LEU A 64 0.53 -2.40 7.10
C LEU A 64 0.02 -1.98 8.48
N ALA A 65 -1.14 -2.52 8.86
CA ALA A 65 -1.71 -2.34 10.19
C ALA A 65 -2.37 -3.64 10.68
N TYR A 66 -2.25 -3.90 11.98
CA TYR A 66 -2.86 -5.07 12.63
C TYR A 66 -4.29 -4.76 13.05
N ASP A 67 -5.21 -5.71 12.86
CA ASP A 67 -6.56 -5.60 13.38
C ASP A 67 -6.56 -5.48 14.92
N ARG A 68 -7.20 -4.44 15.45
CA ARG A 68 -7.22 -4.14 16.89
C ARG A 68 -8.03 -5.16 17.71
N ASN A 69 -8.97 -5.86 17.10
CA ASN A 69 -9.78 -6.88 17.77
C ASN A 69 -9.20 -8.29 17.61
N THR A 70 -8.51 -8.54 16.49
CA THR A 70 -7.94 -9.85 16.15
C THR A 70 -6.47 -9.71 15.77
N PRO A 71 -5.53 -9.73 16.74
CA PRO A 71 -4.12 -9.38 16.52
C PRO A 71 -3.34 -10.31 15.57
N ASN A 72 -3.97 -11.38 15.08
CA ASN A 72 -3.43 -12.28 14.07
C ASN A 72 -3.87 -11.90 12.64
N VAL A 73 -4.64 -10.83 12.49
CA VAL A 73 -5.07 -10.31 11.20
C VAL A 73 -4.26 -9.05 10.89
N VAL A 74 -3.66 -9.02 9.70
CA VAL A 74 -2.90 -7.89 9.18
C VAL A 74 -3.57 -7.41 7.90
N TYR A 75 -3.75 -6.10 7.79
CA TYR A 75 -4.12 -5.42 6.55
C TYR A 75 -2.89 -4.73 5.99
N PHE A 76 -2.69 -4.78 4.69
CA PHE A 76 -1.57 -4.09 4.06
C PHE A 76 -1.93 -3.62 2.66
N ALA A 77 -1.30 -2.52 2.25
CA ALA A 77 -1.48 -1.93 0.94
C ALA A 77 -0.49 -2.50 -0.07
N ASP A 78 -0.96 -2.63 -1.30
CA ASP A 78 -0.13 -2.73 -2.49
C ASP A 78 -0.60 -1.67 -3.48
N THR A 79 0.29 -0.74 -3.82
CA THR A 79 -0.04 0.45 -4.61
C THR A 79 -0.23 0.14 -6.11
N GLY A 80 -0.07 -1.13 -6.54
CA GLY A 80 -0.25 -1.58 -7.92
C GLY A 80 0.82 -1.04 -8.86
N GLU A 81 0.69 -1.23 -10.18
CA GLU A 81 1.60 -0.65 -11.18
C GLU A 81 0.87 -0.68 -12.53
N PRO A 82 0.55 0.50 -13.11
CA PRO A 82 -0.26 0.58 -14.33
C PRO A 82 0.40 -0.06 -15.54
N ARG A 83 1.68 -0.45 -15.48
CA ARG A 83 2.39 -1.14 -16.56
C ARG A 83 2.72 -2.59 -16.22
N ALA A 84 2.28 -3.12 -15.08
CA ALA A 84 2.54 -4.49 -14.70
C ALA A 84 1.75 -5.44 -15.60
N VAL A 85 2.46 -6.38 -16.22
CA VAL A 85 1.90 -7.41 -17.10
C VAL A 85 2.66 -8.72 -16.90
N PRO A 86 2.04 -9.89 -17.14
CA PRO A 86 2.74 -11.16 -17.13
C PRO A 86 3.91 -11.16 -18.13
N SER A 87 5.09 -11.57 -17.67
CA SER A 87 6.25 -11.83 -18.51
C SER A 87 5.95 -13.02 -19.43
N ALA A 88 6.16 -12.86 -20.73
CA ALA A 88 5.98 -13.94 -21.70
C ALA A 88 6.95 -15.13 -21.46
N ALA A 89 8.09 -14.89 -20.79
CA ALA A 89 9.09 -15.92 -20.53
C ALA A 89 8.78 -16.74 -19.27
N THR A 90 8.22 -16.11 -18.23
CA THR A 90 8.11 -16.70 -16.89
C THR A 90 6.68 -16.75 -16.36
N GLY A 91 5.73 -16.06 -16.98
CA GLY A 91 4.36 -15.86 -16.48
C GLY A 91 4.26 -14.86 -15.32
N ARG A 92 5.34 -14.67 -14.56
CA ARG A 92 5.44 -13.73 -13.43
C ARG A 92 5.21 -12.27 -13.86
N LEU A 93 4.65 -11.46 -12.98
CA LEU A 93 4.45 -10.04 -13.25
C LEU A 93 5.79 -9.33 -13.46
N ALA A 94 5.84 -8.48 -14.48
CA ALA A 94 6.97 -7.62 -14.76
C ALA A 94 6.49 -6.25 -15.21
N ARG A 95 7.32 -5.23 -15.03
CA ARG A 95 7.01 -3.89 -15.52
C ARG A 95 7.18 -3.85 -17.04
N GLY A 96 6.08 -3.57 -17.75
CA GLY A 96 6.09 -3.34 -19.19
C GLY A 96 6.86 -2.08 -19.60
N ALA A 97 7.09 -1.97 -20.90
CA ALA A 97 7.72 -0.81 -21.51
C ALA A 97 6.89 0.47 -21.30
N ALA A 98 7.49 1.62 -21.63
CA ALA A 98 6.74 2.88 -21.63
C ALA A 98 5.49 2.78 -22.53
N GLY A 99 4.34 3.23 -22.03
CA GLY A 99 3.06 3.15 -22.72
C GLY A 99 2.29 1.82 -22.58
N THR A 100 2.84 0.81 -21.90
CA THR A 100 2.06 -0.39 -21.53
C THR A 100 0.88 0.00 -20.64
N LEU A 101 -0.29 -0.57 -20.91
CA LEU A 101 -1.49 -0.47 -20.08
C LEU A 101 -1.79 -1.85 -19.50
N GLY A 102 -1.40 -2.05 -18.25
CA GLY A 102 -1.67 -3.24 -17.46
C GLY A 102 -3.02 -3.17 -16.75
N PRO A 103 -3.50 -4.27 -16.17
CA PRO A 103 -4.79 -4.33 -15.50
C PRO A 103 -4.75 -3.82 -14.05
N TYR A 104 -3.61 -3.32 -13.55
CA TYR A 104 -3.41 -2.94 -12.14
C TYR A 104 -3.14 -1.44 -11.93
N PRO A 105 -4.03 -0.54 -12.39
CA PRO A 105 -3.78 0.89 -12.36
C PRO A 105 -4.01 1.56 -11.01
N ASN A 106 -4.58 0.88 -10.01
CA ASN A 106 -5.07 1.50 -8.78
C ASN A 106 -4.51 0.86 -7.51
N GLY A 107 -4.18 -0.43 -7.52
CA GLY A 107 -3.72 -1.15 -6.33
C GLY A 107 -4.83 -1.84 -5.54
N ARG A 108 -4.44 -2.48 -4.44
CA ARG A 108 -5.28 -3.33 -3.60
C ARG A 108 -4.95 -3.17 -2.11
N LEU A 109 -5.96 -3.41 -1.28
CA LEU A 109 -5.75 -3.74 0.14
C LEU A 109 -5.88 -5.24 0.30
N PHE A 110 -4.90 -5.85 0.94
CA PHE A 110 -4.91 -7.26 1.29
C PHE A 110 -5.24 -7.46 2.76
N ARG A 111 -5.80 -8.62 3.06
CA ARG A 111 -6.00 -9.14 4.41
C ARG A 111 -5.27 -10.46 4.55
N MET A 112 -4.38 -10.55 5.53
CA MET A 112 -3.65 -11.75 5.88
C MET A 112 -4.06 -12.23 7.27
N VAL A 113 -4.40 -13.51 7.41
CA VAL A 113 -4.70 -14.16 8.69
C VAL A 113 -3.54 -15.09 9.04
N LEU A 114 -2.79 -14.73 10.06
CA LEU A 114 -1.70 -15.52 10.63
C LEU A 114 -2.27 -16.59 11.57
N ASP A 115 -1.61 -17.75 11.64
CA ASP A 115 -1.94 -18.78 12.62
C ASP A 115 -1.55 -18.31 14.04
N PRO A 116 -2.48 -18.27 15.01
CA PRO A 116 -2.19 -17.86 16.39
C PRO A 116 -1.24 -18.79 17.13
N ALA A 117 -1.13 -20.05 16.73
CA ALA A 117 -0.17 -20.97 17.33
C ALA A 117 1.24 -20.80 16.74
N ASN A 118 1.35 -20.29 15.51
CA ASN A 118 2.62 -20.09 14.82
C ASN A 118 2.49 -19.07 13.67
N ALA A 119 2.92 -17.83 13.91
CA ALA A 119 2.83 -16.76 12.93
C ALA A 119 3.63 -16.98 11.63
N LEU A 120 4.46 -18.03 11.54
CA LEU A 120 5.08 -18.45 10.28
C LEU A 120 4.08 -19.13 9.32
N ASN A 121 2.91 -19.54 9.80
CA ASN A 121 1.84 -20.07 8.95
C ASN A 121 0.80 -19.00 8.68
N VAL A 122 0.39 -18.89 7.42
CA VAL A 122 -0.70 -18.02 6.97
C VAL A 122 -1.90 -18.90 6.68
N GLN A 123 -2.98 -18.71 7.42
CA GLN A 123 -4.24 -19.42 7.21
C GLN A 123 -4.96 -18.91 5.96
N SER A 124 -4.86 -17.61 5.67
CA SER A 124 -5.49 -16.99 4.49
C SER A 124 -4.81 -15.67 4.13
N LEU A 125 -4.42 -15.51 2.87
CA LEU A 125 -4.20 -14.24 2.18
C LEU A 125 -5.35 -14.02 1.20
N SER A 126 -6.02 -12.88 1.28
CA SER A 126 -7.16 -12.51 0.42
C SER A 126 -7.16 -11.02 0.10
N ILE A 127 -7.83 -10.62 -0.98
CA ILE A 127 -8.08 -9.21 -1.27
C ILE A 127 -9.21 -8.71 -0.36
N LEU A 128 -8.98 -7.61 0.35
CA LEU A 128 -9.99 -6.90 1.13
C LEU A 128 -10.73 -5.89 0.25
N ILE A 129 -9.98 -5.06 -0.48
CA ILE A 129 -10.50 -4.04 -1.41
C ILE A 129 -9.72 -4.16 -2.71
N ASP A 130 -10.44 -4.34 -3.81
CA ASP A 130 -9.86 -4.45 -5.16
C ASP A 130 -10.11 -3.18 -5.98
N ALA A 131 -9.28 -2.15 -5.79
CA ALA A 131 -9.46 -0.88 -6.49
C ALA A 131 -9.13 -0.99 -7.99
N ASP A 132 -8.33 -1.98 -8.40
CA ASP A 132 -8.02 -2.25 -9.82
C ASP A 132 -9.27 -2.60 -10.64
N THR A 133 -10.28 -3.22 -10.02
CA THR A 133 -11.56 -3.50 -10.69
C THR A 133 -12.28 -2.24 -11.18
N GLY A 134 -11.93 -1.07 -10.63
CA GLY A 134 -12.43 0.23 -11.07
C GLY A 134 -11.85 0.72 -12.39
N GLY A 135 -10.74 0.13 -12.86
CA GLY A 135 -10.04 0.52 -14.08
C GLY A 135 -9.41 1.91 -14.03
N TYR A 136 -8.95 2.39 -15.19
CA TYR A 136 -8.34 3.71 -15.34
C TYR A 136 -9.35 4.85 -15.28
N GLY A 137 -8.95 5.99 -14.71
CA GLY A 137 -9.71 7.25 -14.77
C GLY A 137 -11.01 7.25 -13.97
N ASN A 138 -11.18 6.29 -13.06
CA ASN A 138 -12.34 6.23 -12.19
C ASN A 138 -12.05 6.93 -10.86
N VAL A 139 -12.58 8.13 -10.68
CA VAL A 139 -12.41 8.91 -9.45
C VAL A 139 -13.11 8.33 -8.22
N ASN A 140 -13.98 7.33 -8.39
CA ASN A 140 -14.76 6.76 -7.29
C ASN A 140 -14.09 5.57 -6.60
N VAL A 141 -12.90 5.16 -7.05
CA VAL A 141 -12.11 4.11 -6.39
C VAL A 141 -10.88 4.70 -5.72
N ILE A 142 -10.24 3.91 -4.86
CA ILE A 142 -8.95 4.22 -4.26
C ILE A 142 -7.89 4.29 -5.37
N HIS A 143 -7.00 5.27 -5.31
CA HIS A 143 -5.84 5.40 -6.19
C HIS A 143 -4.57 5.21 -5.39
N GLN A 144 -3.82 4.14 -5.67
CA GLN A 144 -2.52 3.85 -5.07
C GLN A 144 -2.58 3.88 -3.53
N PRO A 145 -3.23 2.89 -2.89
CA PRO A 145 -3.21 2.82 -1.44
C PRO A 145 -1.77 2.69 -0.96
N ASP A 146 -1.43 3.44 0.08
CA ASP A 146 -0.08 3.50 0.63
C ASP A 146 -0.12 3.27 2.14
N ASN A 147 -0.33 4.33 2.94
CA ASN A 147 -0.37 4.21 4.39
C ASN A 147 -1.70 3.70 4.91
N VAL A 148 -1.65 2.92 6.00
CA VAL A 148 -2.83 2.33 6.62
C VAL A 148 -2.78 2.39 8.15
N GLU A 149 -3.93 2.61 8.78
CA GLU A 149 -4.07 2.52 10.24
C GLU A 149 -5.42 1.88 10.58
N THR A 150 -5.46 1.18 11.69
CA THR A 150 -6.67 0.51 12.18
C THR A 150 -7.12 1.09 13.51
N THR A 151 -8.43 1.12 13.68
CA THR A 151 -9.09 1.26 14.97
C THR A 151 -9.83 -0.03 15.32
N GLU A 152 -10.60 -0.03 16.41
CA GLU A 152 -11.49 -1.15 16.74
C GLU A 152 -12.60 -1.34 15.70
N SER A 153 -13.00 -0.29 14.96
CA SER A 153 -14.13 -0.35 14.02
C SER A 153 -13.78 -0.05 12.57
N SER A 154 -12.58 0.47 12.28
CA SER A 154 -12.25 1.00 10.97
C SER A 154 -10.84 0.67 10.52
N LEU A 155 -10.65 0.63 9.21
CA LEU A 155 -9.36 0.73 8.52
C LEU A 155 -9.33 2.07 7.79
N LEU A 156 -8.33 2.89 8.08
CA LEU A 156 -8.03 4.12 7.38
C LEU A 156 -6.96 3.85 6.32
N ILE A 157 -7.14 4.44 5.14
CA ILE A 157 -6.29 4.19 3.96
C ILE A 157 -5.95 5.54 3.35
N GLN A 158 -4.67 5.80 3.16
CA GLN A 158 -4.16 7.00 2.49
C GLN A 158 -3.76 6.67 1.05
N GLU A 159 -3.91 7.67 0.17
CA GLU A 159 -3.54 7.57 -1.25
C GLU A 159 -2.24 8.31 -1.53
N ASP A 160 -1.38 7.69 -2.35
CA ASP A 160 -0.28 8.32 -3.11
C ASP A 160 -0.55 8.17 -4.64
N PRO A 161 -1.43 8.99 -5.23
CA PRO A 161 -1.81 8.82 -6.63
C PRO A 161 -0.63 8.96 -7.59
N GLY A 162 -0.35 7.87 -8.31
CA GLY A 162 0.60 7.88 -9.41
C GLY A 162 0.16 8.84 -10.52
N SER A 163 1.10 9.35 -11.31
CA SER A 163 0.84 10.40 -12.31
C SER A 163 -0.29 10.08 -13.32
N HIS A 164 -0.60 8.80 -13.56
CA HIS A 164 -1.72 8.36 -14.41
C HIS A 164 -3.10 8.55 -13.77
N ASN A 165 -3.18 8.65 -12.44
CA ASN A 165 -4.41 8.92 -11.69
C ASN A 165 -4.53 10.39 -11.24
N GLN A 166 -3.52 11.22 -11.53
CA GLN A 166 -3.55 12.65 -11.21
C GLN A 166 -4.42 13.48 -12.18
N GLY A 167 -4.85 14.65 -11.72
CA GLY A 167 -5.56 15.67 -12.49
C GLY A 167 -7.08 15.66 -12.36
N GLN A 168 -7.67 14.63 -11.75
CA GLN A 168 -9.13 14.50 -11.61
C GLN A 168 -9.64 14.65 -10.17
N THR A 169 -8.86 14.22 -9.18
CA THR A 169 -9.20 14.33 -7.75
C THR A 169 -7.93 14.48 -6.91
N ASN A 170 -8.06 15.10 -5.73
CA ASN A 170 -6.96 15.16 -4.77
C ASN A 170 -6.75 13.78 -4.12
N ALA A 171 -5.54 13.53 -3.61
CA ALA A 171 -5.30 12.40 -2.73
C ALA A 171 -6.25 12.45 -1.52
N ARG A 172 -6.71 11.28 -1.09
CA ARG A 172 -7.74 11.12 -0.07
C ARG A 172 -7.28 10.24 1.07
N ILE A 173 -7.96 10.46 2.20
CA ILE A 173 -8.03 9.47 3.27
C ILE A 173 -9.40 8.82 3.19
N TRP A 174 -9.40 7.51 3.02
CA TRP A 174 -10.59 6.66 3.03
C TRP A 174 -10.77 6.00 4.39
N ARG A 175 -12.03 5.76 4.77
CA ARG A 175 -12.41 4.91 5.89
C ARG A 175 -13.18 3.71 5.36
N TYR A 176 -12.71 2.52 5.73
CA TYR A 176 -13.42 1.27 5.57
C TYR A 176 -13.93 0.80 6.93
N ASP A 177 -15.25 0.75 7.10
CA ASP A 177 -15.87 0.23 8.32
C ASP A 177 -15.80 -1.31 8.33
N LEU A 178 -15.16 -1.88 9.36
CA LEU A 178 -14.88 -3.31 9.44
C LEU A 178 -16.15 -4.17 9.61
N SER A 179 -17.25 -3.58 10.09
CA SER A 179 -18.50 -4.30 10.36
C SER A 179 -19.46 -4.28 9.18
N SER A 180 -19.78 -3.09 8.69
CA SER A 180 -20.71 -2.81 7.60
C SER A 180 -20.07 -2.93 6.24
N LYS A 181 -18.73 -2.90 6.18
CA LYS A 181 -17.92 -2.89 4.95
C LYS A 181 -18.12 -1.65 4.09
N ALA A 182 -18.67 -0.59 4.69
CA ALA A 182 -18.84 0.69 4.01
C ALA A 182 -17.48 1.34 3.77
N LEU A 183 -17.28 1.89 2.56
CA LEU A 183 -16.08 2.61 2.17
C LEU A 183 -16.45 4.05 1.85
N GLU A 184 -15.81 5.01 2.50
CA GLU A 184 -16.08 6.44 2.31
C GLU A 184 -14.83 7.31 2.40
N VAL A 185 -14.88 8.49 1.80
CA VAL A 185 -13.80 9.48 1.89
C VAL A 185 -14.02 10.36 3.11
N VAL A 186 -13.07 10.37 4.04
CA VAL A 186 -13.14 11.16 5.29
C VAL A 186 -12.30 12.44 5.24
N ALA A 187 -11.27 12.50 4.38
CA ALA A 187 -10.49 13.70 4.14
C ALA A 187 -9.93 13.75 2.71
N ARG A 188 -9.54 14.95 2.27
CA ARG A 188 -8.87 15.24 0.99
C ARG A 188 -7.71 16.18 1.25
N VAL A 189 -6.59 15.97 0.56
CA VAL A 189 -5.47 16.92 0.58
C VAL A 189 -5.91 18.23 -0.08
N ASP A 190 -5.69 19.36 0.61
CA ASP A 190 -5.92 20.68 0.05
C ASP A 190 -4.66 21.16 -0.70
N GLN A 191 -4.75 21.20 -2.04
CA GLN A 191 -3.68 21.66 -2.93
C GLN A 191 -3.88 23.11 -3.39
N SER A 192 -4.76 23.90 -2.75
CA SER A 192 -5.12 25.25 -3.18
C SER A 192 -3.94 26.23 -3.25
N GLN A 193 -2.86 25.99 -2.51
CA GLN A 193 -1.65 26.80 -2.56
C GLN A 193 -0.83 26.61 -3.85
N ARG A 194 -1.06 25.51 -4.60
CA ARG A 194 -0.41 25.23 -5.88
C ARG A 194 -1.43 24.77 -6.92
N PRO A 195 -2.33 25.67 -7.36
CA PRO A 195 -3.47 25.32 -8.22
C PRO A 195 -3.09 24.85 -9.64
N LEU A 196 -1.82 25.04 -10.05
CA LEU A 196 -1.30 24.53 -11.32
C LEU A 196 -0.71 23.11 -11.22
N THR A 197 -0.49 22.61 -10.00
CA THR A 197 -0.11 21.21 -9.79
C THR A 197 -1.35 20.35 -10.03
N PRO A 198 -1.26 19.27 -10.81
CA PRO A 198 -2.36 18.33 -10.98
C PRO A 198 -2.93 17.89 -9.63
N LEU A 199 -4.26 17.79 -9.51
CA LEU A 199 -4.89 17.23 -8.32
C LEU A 199 -4.36 15.80 -8.11
N GLY A 200 -4.08 15.42 -6.86
CA GLY A 200 -3.44 14.14 -6.53
C GLY A 200 -1.93 14.14 -6.74
N GLY A 201 -1.34 15.26 -7.17
CA GLY A 201 0.11 15.45 -7.22
C GLY A 201 0.76 15.75 -5.87
N TRP A 202 -0.05 15.93 -4.82
CA TRP A 202 0.37 15.83 -3.42
C TRP A 202 -0.35 14.63 -2.80
N GLU A 203 0.29 14.01 -1.83
CA GLU A 203 -0.18 12.79 -1.19
C GLU A 203 -0.55 13.03 0.28
N SER A 204 -1.46 12.21 0.78
CA SER A 204 -1.68 12.05 2.22
C SER A 204 -0.77 10.92 2.71
N SER A 205 -0.10 11.09 3.85
CA SER A 205 0.86 10.10 4.34
C SER A 205 0.85 9.97 5.88
N GLY A 206 1.49 8.95 6.43
CA GLY A 206 1.83 8.85 7.86
C GLY A 206 0.66 8.95 8.85
N ILE A 207 -0.45 8.22 8.62
CA ILE A 207 -1.59 8.24 9.54
C ILE A 207 -1.38 7.34 10.76
N ILE A 208 -1.64 7.89 11.96
CA ILE A 208 -1.61 7.13 13.22
C ILE A 208 -2.76 7.52 14.15
N ASP A 209 -3.30 6.53 14.87
CA ASP A 209 -4.30 6.77 15.91
C ASP A 209 -3.65 7.36 17.17
N VAL A 210 -4.06 8.57 17.53
CA VAL A 210 -3.60 9.30 18.73
C VAL A 210 -4.75 9.59 19.70
N SER A 211 -5.82 8.80 19.63
CA SER A 211 -7.02 8.94 20.46
C SER A 211 -6.72 8.86 21.96
N SER A 212 -5.69 8.11 22.36
CA SER A 212 -5.25 8.00 23.76
C SER A 212 -4.66 9.30 24.32
N VAL A 213 -4.22 10.22 23.45
CA VAL A 213 -3.59 11.49 23.83
C VAL A 213 -4.53 12.67 23.58
N PHE A 214 -5.16 12.72 22.41
CA PHE A 214 -5.99 13.86 21.99
C PHE A 214 -7.50 13.61 22.07
N GLY A 215 -7.90 12.47 22.66
CA GLY A 215 -9.29 12.06 22.84
C GLY A 215 -9.86 11.32 21.62
N PRO A 216 -11.02 10.64 21.76
CA PRO A 216 -11.54 9.70 20.77
C PRO A 216 -11.62 10.22 19.33
N GLY A 217 -11.25 9.35 18.38
CA GLY A 217 -11.27 9.61 16.95
C GLY A 217 -10.23 10.62 16.49
N ALA A 218 -9.15 10.83 17.26
CA ALA A 218 -8.08 11.75 16.90
C ALA A 218 -6.93 11.02 16.19
N PHE A 219 -6.50 11.55 15.06
CA PHE A 219 -5.42 11.00 14.25
C PHE A 219 -4.39 12.08 13.95
N LEU A 220 -3.13 11.69 13.92
CA LEU A 220 -2.11 12.47 13.23
C LEU A 220 -2.00 11.92 11.81
N ALA A 221 -1.85 12.80 10.83
CA ALA A 221 -1.57 12.45 9.44
C ALA A 221 -0.72 13.55 8.80
N ASP A 222 0.14 13.16 7.89
CA ASP A 222 0.98 14.07 7.11
C ASP A 222 0.38 14.36 5.73
N VAL A 223 0.80 15.48 5.15
CA VAL A 223 0.66 15.80 3.73
C VAL A 223 2.06 15.98 3.18
N GLN A 224 2.42 15.22 2.14
CA GLN A 224 3.64 15.49 1.38
C GLN A 224 3.31 16.37 0.17
N ALA A 225 3.78 17.62 0.25
CA ALA A 225 3.47 18.67 -0.71
C ALA A 225 4.67 18.92 -1.63
N GLY A 226 5.10 17.89 -2.38
CA GLY A 226 6.39 17.90 -3.08
C GLY A 226 6.61 19.05 -4.06
N THR A 227 5.54 19.59 -4.64
CA THR A 227 5.68 20.75 -5.53
C THR A 227 5.78 22.07 -4.77
N LEU A 228 5.36 22.16 -3.51
CA LEU A 228 5.44 23.37 -2.67
C LEU A 228 6.84 23.50 -2.07
N VAL A 229 7.80 23.91 -2.88
CA VAL A 229 9.15 24.21 -2.40
C VAL A 229 9.16 25.54 -1.65
N ILE A 230 9.50 25.49 -0.36
CA ILE A 230 9.65 26.67 0.51
C ILE A 230 11.05 27.26 0.39
N GLU A 231 12.05 26.38 0.29
CA GLU A 231 13.46 26.74 0.22
C GLU A 231 14.20 25.72 -0.64
N SER A 232 15.16 26.20 -1.43
CA SER A 232 15.97 25.37 -2.31
C SER A 232 17.43 25.79 -2.19
N GLU A 233 18.32 24.81 -2.10
CA GLU A 233 19.76 25.00 -2.00
C GLU A 233 20.48 24.06 -2.96
N GLN A 234 21.47 24.59 -3.68
CA GLN A 234 22.39 23.77 -4.48
C GLN A 234 23.62 23.42 -3.64
N ARG A 235 23.90 22.12 -3.46
CA ARG A 235 25.14 21.64 -2.84
C ARG A 235 25.84 20.67 -3.78
N GLY A 236 26.89 21.16 -4.44
CA GLY A 236 27.55 20.40 -5.51
C GLY A 236 26.61 20.21 -6.70
N GLY A 237 26.39 18.96 -7.10
CA GLY A 237 25.49 18.60 -8.20
C GLY A 237 24.06 18.22 -7.76
N LEU A 238 23.70 18.49 -6.51
CA LEU A 238 22.40 18.11 -5.93
C LEU A 238 21.59 19.34 -5.52
N THR A 239 20.31 19.31 -5.83
CA THR A 239 19.29 20.23 -5.30
C THR A 239 18.75 19.65 -4.00
N TYR A 240 18.77 20.44 -2.94
CA TYR A 240 18.11 20.15 -1.67
C TYR A 240 16.89 21.06 -1.57
N GLU A 241 15.72 20.47 -1.38
CA GLU A 241 14.47 21.21 -1.28
C GLU A 241 13.83 20.96 0.07
N ARG A 242 13.37 22.05 0.70
CA ARG A 242 12.48 21.97 1.85
C ARG A 242 11.07 22.17 1.34
N GLU A 243 10.33 21.08 1.31
CA GLU A 243 8.96 21.03 0.83
C GLU A 243 7.98 21.51 1.91
N GLY A 244 6.80 21.95 1.48
CA GLY A 244 5.76 22.53 2.33
C GLY A 244 4.86 21.49 2.98
N GLY A 245 5.41 20.32 3.32
CA GLY A 245 4.68 19.25 4.00
C GLY A 245 4.12 19.70 5.35
N GLN A 246 3.07 19.03 5.80
CA GLN A 246 2.32 19.43 7.00
C GLN A 246 1.99 18.21 7.85
N LEU A 247 2.20 18.30 9.16
CA LEU A 247 1.64 17.38 10.15
C LEU A 247 0.30 17.94 10.64
N LEU A 248 -0.75 17.15 10.53
CA LEU A 248 -2.13 17.55 10.84
C LEU A 248 -2.68 16.70 11.98
N LEU A 249 -3.36 17.35 12.93
CA LEU A 249 -4.26 16.67 13.87
C LEU A 249 -5.67 16.72 13.30
N MET A 250 -6.22 15.57 12.94
CA MET A 250 -7.58 15.43 12.41
C MET A 250 -8.49 14.67 13.37
N ARG A 251 -9.81 14.90 13.26
CA ARG A 251 -10.82 14.11 13.97
C ARG A 251 -11.74 13.41 12.98
N ILE A 252 -11.87 12.09 13.13
CA ILE A 252 -12.78 11.25 12.36
C ILE A 252 -13.78 10.63 13.35
N PRO A 253 -14.97 11.23 13.54
CA PRO A 253 -15.94 10.72 14.50
C PRO A 253 -16.41 9.29 14.17
N GLY A 254 -16.37 8.41 15.17
CA GLY A 254 -16.79 7.02 15.04
C GLY A 254 -15.81 6.14 14.25
N ALA A 255 -14.62 6.64 13.93
CA ALA A 255 -13.48 5.78 13.65
C ALA A 255 -12.94 5.23 14.97
#